data_AF-A0A9D6ZB35-F1
#
_entry.id   AF-A0A9D6ZB35-F1
#
_cell.length_a   1.000
_cell.length_b   1.000
_cell.length_c   1.000
_cell.angle_alpha   90.00
_cell.angle_beta   90.00
_cell.angle_gamma   90.00
#
_symmetry.space_group_name_H-M   'P 1'
#
loop_
_entity.id
_entity.type
_entity.pdbx_description
1 polymer ?
#
loop_
_entity_poly.entity_id
_entity_poly.type
_entity_poly.pdbx_seq_one_letter_code
_entity_poly.pdbx_strand_id
1 'polypeptide(L)'
;MNVYIYREKIDLSFIKIIPGDSVVIKPNLIKESKETDPNEWESVITSPKIIELVCEDACKKLSGKGMVTICDAPQTDSSFAKIAEKTGLYGIAKRCSEKYSVKVEVLDLRNEEWVNEGGVITERRKLPGDPKGTIAFNLGKDSFFYKFKGEGRYYGADYDTSVVNRHHRREVQEYLISATPVLADVFINLPKMKTHKKTGVTLNLKNLVGINADKNWLPHHTEGHPENGGDQFPEFALKNFIEQWSAKFTRYLALNLPFIGTGIAKKLRRAGTSTFGDGRQVIRSGNWHGNDTTWRMVLDLNKCLLYGNADGTLRKENPKRYYSLIDGIKGMEGMGPMQGEPVNSNIVIGGNDPVAVDTVAARLMGFDWRKIPVIREAYNLNRLPITNISPDSINVISDVPEWNGKFSDMEEKTFFNFKPHFGWAGHIEYEKKY
;
A
#
# COMPACT_ATOMS: atom_id res chain seq x y z
N MET A 1 -0.44 20.86 12.87
CA MET A 1 -0.37 20.34 11.49
C MET A 1 -1.75 20.43 10.86
N ASN A 2 -1.88 20.94 9.63
CA ASN A 2 -3.18 20.99 8.96
C ASN A 2 -3.42 19.74 8.12
N VAL A 3 -4.59 19.13 8.28
CA VAL A 3 -5.13 18.13 7.37
C VAL A 3 -6.38 18.70 6.72
N TYR A 4 -6.43 18.64 5.40
CA TYR A 4 -7.51 19.24 4.62
C TYR A 4 -8.50 18.16 4.18
N ILE A 5 -9.79 18.46 4.26
CA ILE A 5 -10.86 17.61 3.73
C ILE A 5 -11.68 18.43 2.73
N TYR A 6 -11.91 17.88 1.54
CA TYR A 6 -12.63 18.56 0.46
C TYR A 6 -13.78 17.68 -0.04
N ARG A 7 -14.97 18.25 -0.22
CA ARG A 7 -16.11 17.63 -0.93
C ARG A 7 -16.36 18.26 -2.29
N GLU A 8 -16.15 19.57 -2.41
CA GLU A 8 -16.50 20.34 -3.62
C GLU A 8 -15.25 20.82 -4.36
N LYS A 9 -14.40 21.61 -3.69
CA LYS A 9 -13.25 22.28 -4.31
C LYS A 9 -11.96 21.89 -3.62
N ILE A 10 -11.11 21.16 -4.34
CA ILE A 10 -9.80 20.72 -3.86
C ILE A 10 -8.81 21.89 -4.01
N ASP A 11 -8.22 22.32 -2.89
CA ASP A 11 -7.10 23.26 -2.87
C ASP A 11 -5.77 22.51 -2.69
N LEU A 12 -4.81 22.74 -3.59
CA LEU A 12 -3.48 22.13 -3.58
C LEU A 12 -2.39 23.13 -3.16
N SER A 13 -2.76 24.27 -2.56
CA SER A 13 -1.83 25.31 -2.10
C SER A 13 -0.81 24.83 -1.06
N PHE A 14 -1.13 23.76 -0.32
CA PHE A 14 -0.22 23.13 0.64
C PHE A 14 0.91 22.34 -0.02
N ILE A 15 0.74 21.91 -1.28
CA ILE A 15 1.79 21.21 -2.05
C ILE A 15 2.80 22.25 -2.55
N LYS A 16 4.03 22.22 -2.02
CA LYS A 16 5.12 23.10 -2.45
C LYS A 16 6.03 22.41 -3.46
N ILE A 17 5.99 22.91 -4.68
CA ILE A 17 6.88 22.57 -5.80
C ILE A 17 7.52 23.87 -6.27
N ILE A 18 8.80 23.81 -6.61
CA ILE A 18 9.55 24.94 -7.17
C ILE A 18 10.00 24.62 -8.62
N PRO A 19 10.14 25.63 -9.50
CA PRO A 19 10.67 25.41 -10.84
C PRO A 19 12.02 24.69 -10.82
N GLY A 20 12.12 23.61 -11.59
CA GLY A 20 13.30 22.74 -11.64
C GLY A 20 13.15 21.42 -10.90
N ASP A 21 12.16 21.28 -10.01
CA ASP A 21 11.91 20.03 -9.29
C ASP A 21 11.63 18.84 -10.24
N SER A 22 12.15 17.67 -9.89
CA SER A 22 11.63 16.38 -10.35
C SER A 22 10.52 15.93 -9.40
N VAL A 23 9.29 15.83 -9.91
CA VAL A 23 8.08 15.50 -9.14
C VAL A 23 7.61 14.10 -9.49
N VAL A 24 7.41 13.25 -8.49
CA VAL A 24 6.73 11.96 -8.64
C VAL A 24 5.29 12.06 -8.15
N ILE A 25 4.35 11.59 -8.96
CA ILE A 25 2.95 11.40 -8.61
C ILE A 25 2.69 9.89 -8.57
N LYS A 26 2.31 9.39 -7.40
CA LYS A 26 2.11 7.96 -7.16
C LYS A 26 0.63 7.65 -6.84
N PRO A 27 -0.19 7.31 -7.85
CA PRO A 27 -1.52 6.76 -7.63
C PRO A 27 -1.50 5.38 -6.97
N ASN A 28 -2.68 4.89 -6.56
CA ASN A 28 -2.94 3.49 -6.28
C ASN A 28 -3.56 2.85 -7.52
N LEU A 29 -2.76 2.08 -8.27
CA LEU A 29 -3.18 1.41 -9.50
C LEU A 29 -3.26 -0.10 -9.29
N ILE A 30 -3.63 -0.55 -8.07
CA ILE A 30 -3.41 -1.94 -7.63
C ILE A 30 -3.87 -3.02 -8.62
N LYS A 31 -5.02 -2.85 -9.27
CA LYS A 31 -5.65 -3.82 -10.18
C LYS A 31 -6.68 -3.13 -11.09
N GLU A 32 -6.95 -3.69 -12.26
CA GLU A 32 -7.83 -3.14 -13.30
C GLU A 32 -9.26 -2.86 -12.81
N SER A 33 -9.77 -3.70 -11.91
CA SER A 33 -11.15 -3.68 -11.40
C SER A 33 -11.29 -4.64 -10.22
N LYS A 34 -12.48 -4.73 -9.63
CA LYS A 34 -12.83 -5.80 -8.70
C LYS A 34 -12.67 -7.14 -9.41
N GLU A 35 -12.17 -8.14 -8.68
CA GLU A 35 -12.04 -9.50 -9.24
C GLU A 35 -13.41 -10.16 -9.47
N THR A 36 -14.45 -9.68 -8.76
CA THR A 36 -15.82 -10.17 -8.86
C THR A 36 -16.70 -9.31 -9.78
N ASP A 37 -16.24 -8.13 -10.18
CA ASP A 37 -16.98 -7.20 -11.05
C ASP A 37 -16.01 -6.37 -11.90
N PRO A 38 -15.81 -6.71 -13.19
CA PRO A 38 -14.94 -5.96 -14.10
C PRO A 38 -15.36 -4.51 -14.37
N ASN A 39 -16.62 -4.17 -14.10
CA ASN A 39 -17.17 -2.83 -14.32
C ASN A 39 -16.94 -1.91 -13.11
N GLU A 40 -16.78 -2.47 -11.91
CA GLU A 40 -16.40 -1.70 -10.73
C GLU A 40 -14.87 -1.64 -10.62
N TRP A 41 -14.33 -0.50 -11.01
CA TRP A 41 -12.91 -0.19 -10.86
C TRP A 41 -12.69 1.08 -10.04
N GLU A 42 -13.72 1.91 -9.94
CA GLU A 42 -13.66 3.22 -9.31
C GLU A 42 -13.39 3.14 -7.82
N SER A 43 -13.71 2.04 -7.12
CA SER A 43 -13.31 1.83 -5.71
C SER A 43 -11.92 1.20 -5.54
N VAL A 44 -11.34 0.67 -6.62
CA VAL A 44 -10.10 -0.11 -6.61
C VAL A 44 -8.88 0.78 -6.84
N ILE A 45 -8.96 1.65 -7.85
CA ILE A 45 -7.86 2.51 -8.30
C ILE A 45 -8.17 4.00 -8.10
N THR A 46 -7.11 4.81 -8.00
CA THR A 46 -7.20 6.26 -7.86
C THR A 46 -7.90 6.89 -9.06
N SER A 47 -8.82 7.81 -8.79
CA SER A 47 -9.59 8.54 -9.80
C SER A 47 -8.68 9.27 -10.80
N PRO A 48 -8.90 9.10 -12.12
CA PRO A 48 -8.12 9.80 -13.14
C PRO A 48 -8.28 11.32 -13.06
N LYS A 49 -9.42 11.82 -12.57
CA LYS A 49 -9.64 13.26 -12.33
C LYS A 49 -8.71 13.82 -11.26
N ILE A 50 -8.44 13.03 -10.21
CA ILE A 50 -7.50 13.42 -9.14
C ILE A 50 -6.06 13.40 -9.67
N ILE A 51 -5.71 12.37 -10.45
CA ILE A 51 -4.38 12.27 -11.08
C ILE A 51 -4.14 13.48 -12.01
N GLU A 52 -5.11 13.82 -12.86
CA GLU A 52 -5.03 14.96 -13.77
C GLU A 52 -4.94 16.29 -13.00
N LEU A 53 -5.79 16.51 -11.99
CA LEU A 53 -5.76 17.73 -11.17
C LEU A 53 -4.38 17.96 -10.53
N VAL A 54 -3.80 16.93 -9.92
CA VAL A 54 -2.49 17.02 -9.26
C VAL A 54 -1.37 17.18 -10.29
N CYS A 55 -1.46 16.50 -11.43
CA CYS A 55 -0.49 16.64 -12.52
C CYS A 55 -0.49 18.06 -13.10
N GLU A 56 -1.68 18.63 -13.36
CA GLU A 56 -1.80 20.02 -13.82
C GLU A 56 -1.24 21.01 -12.80
N ASP A 57 -1.57 20.86 -11.52
CA ASP A 57 -1.07 21.72 -10.44
C ASP A 57 0.46 21.65 -10.31
N ALA A 58 1.03 20.45 -10.39
CA ALA A 58 2.48 20.26 -10.41
C ALA A 58 3.13 20.93 -11.62
N CYS A 59 2.59 20.72 -12.83
CA CYS A 59 3.12 21.33 -14.05
C CYS A 59 3.04 22.87 -14.02
N LYS A 60 1.93 23.44 -13.51
CA LYS A 60 1.79 24.90 -13.30
C LYS A 60 2.92 25.44 -12.41
N LYS A 61 3.14 24.80 -11.26
CA LYS A 61 4.18 25.21 -10.28
C LYS A 61 5.61 25.04 -10.82
N LEU A 62 5.85 24.06 -11.67
CA LEU A 62 7.14 23.86 -12.35
C LEU A 62 7.44 24.95 -13.39
N SER A 63 6.42 25.59 -13.96
CA SER A 63 6.58 26.72 -14.89
C SER A 63 7.56 26.43 -16.04
N GLY A 64 7.42 25.26 -16.67
CA GLY A 64 8.26 24.81 -17.79
C GLY A 64 9.66 24.30 -17.42
N LYS A 65 10.03 24.28 -16.13
CA LYS A 65 11.33 23.80 -15.65
C LYS A 65 11.16 22.60 -14.73
N GLY A 66 11.84 21.49 -15.02
CA GLY A 66 11.74 20.25 -14.26
C GLY A 66 10.92 19.19 -14.99
N MET A 67 10.38 18.21 -14.25
CA MET A 67 9.60 17.12 -14.84
C MET A 67 8.60 16.52 -13.84
N VAL A 68 7.56 15.88 -14.38
CA VAL A 68 6.61 15.07 -13.61
C VAL A 68 6.68 13.61 -14.08
N THR A 69 6.65 12.68 -13.15
CA THR A 69 6.53 11.25 -13.45
C THR A 69 5.34 10.67 -12.70
N ILE A 70 4.37 10.13 -13.42
CA ILE A 70 3.24 9.38 -12.86
C ILE A 70 3.63 7.90 -12.87
N CYS A 71 3.74 7.27 -11.70
CA CYS A 71 4.23 5.89 -11.64
C CYS A 71 3.64 5.08 -10.50
N ASP A 72 3.51 3.77 -10.70
CA ASP A 72 3.15 2.81 -9.65
C ASP A 72 3.70 1.42 -9.98
N ALA A 73 3.79 0.56 -8.97
CA ALA A 73 4.04 -0.88 -9.11
C ALA A 73 2.78 -1.66 -8.70
N PRO A 74 1.81 -1.87 -9.61
CA PRO A 74 0.55 -2.54 -9.31
C PRO A 74 0.75 -3.99 -8.91
N GLN A 75 -0.31 -4.71 -8.56
CA GLN A 75 -0.21 -6.14 -8.23
C GLN A 75 0.50 -6.90 -9.36
N THR A 76 1.33 -7.89 -9.04
CA THR A 76 2.15 -8.56 -10.06
C THR A 76 1.28 -9.24 -11.11
N ASP A 77 0.07 -9.67 -10.76
CA ASP A 77 -0.91 -10.27 -11.67
C ASP A 77 -1.89 -9.28 -12.33
N SER A 78 -1.55 -7.99 -12.34
CA SER A 78 -2.30 -6.94 -13.02
C SER A 78 -1.63 -6.50 -14.31
N SER A 79 -2.41 -5.99 -15.26
CA SER A 79 -1.93 -5.38 -16.49
C SER A 79 -1.91 -3.86 -16.36
N PHE A 80 -0.70 -3.29 -16.25
CA PHE A 80 -0.53 -1.83 -16.23
C PHE A 80 -1.08 -1.17 -17.50
N ALA A 81 -0.93 -1.82 -18.66
CA ALA A 81 -1.47 -1.32 -19.92
C ALA A 81 -3.00 -1.15 -19.87
N LYS A 82 -3.74 -2.14 -19.36
CA LYS A 82 -5.20 -2.06 -19.21
C LYS A 82 -5.62 -1.02 -18.18
N ILE A 83 -4.88 -0.89 -17.08
CA ILE A 83 -5.12 0.16 -16.10
C ILE A 83 -4.93 1.53 -16.75
N ALA A 84 -3.83 1.73 -17.48
CA ALA A 84 -3.50 2.99 -18.14
C ALA A 84 -4.50 3.36 -19.25
N GLU A 85 -5.00 2.38 -20.00
CA GLU A 85 -6.09 2.57 -20.96
C GLU A 85 -7.38 3.01 -20.25
N LYS A 86 -7.81 2.26 -19.22
CA LYS A 86 -9.04 2.52 -18.46
C LYS A 86 -9.04 3.89 -17.77
N THR A 87 -7.88 4.33 -17.30
CA THR A 87 -7.71 5.63 -16.62
C THR A 87 -7.33 6.76 -17.56
N GLY A 88 -6.98 6.48 -18.82
CA GLY A 88 -6.48 7.47 -19.76
C GLY A 88 -5.16 8.12 -19.35
N LEU A 89 -4.30 7.42 -18.58
CA LEU A 89 -3.07 7.95 -17.99
C LEU A 89 -2.14 8.62 -19.01
N TYR A 90 -1.89 7.96 -20.14
CA TYR A 90 -1.06 8.53 -21.20
C TYR A 90 -1.67 9.80 -21.82
N GLY A 91 -3.00 9.86 -21.90
CA GLY A 91 -3.72 11.06 -22.35
C GLY A 91 -3.59 12.22 -21.36
N ILE A 92 -3.69 11.95 -20.05
CA ILE A 92 -3.45 12.94 -19.00
C ILE A 92 -2.02 13.48 -19.09
N ALA A 93 -1.03 12.59 -19.18
CA ALA A 93 0.37 12.97 -19.29
C ALA A 93 0.63 13.84 -20.52
N LYS A 94 0.13 13.42 -21.69
CA LYS A 94 0.26 14.19 -22.94
C LYS A 94 -0.35 15.60 -22.81
N ARG A 95 -1.61 15.70 -22.35
CA ARG A 95 -2.30 17.00 -22.20
C ARG A 95 -1.57 17.93 -21.23
N CYS A 96 -1.14 17.43 -20.07
CA CYS A 96 -0.40 18.22 -19.10
C CYS A 96 0.95 18.68 -19.65
N SER A 97 1.65 17.77 -20.36
CA SER A 97 2.96 18.07 -20.92
C SER A 97 2.90 19.16 -21.99
N GLU A 98 1.96 19.04 -22.93
CA GLU A 98 1.77 20.01 -24.01
C GLU A 98 1.31 21.37 -23.47
N LYS A 99 0.35 21.38 -22.53
CA LYS A 99 -0.25 22.61 -21.99
C LYS A 99 0.71 23.47 -21.18
N TYR A 100 1.65 22.84 -20.45
CA TYR A 100 2.55 23.54 -19.53
C TYR A 100 4.01 23.54 -19.96
N SER A 101 4.35 22.90 -21.09
CA SER A 101 5.73 22.73 -21.57
C SER A 101 6.65 22.10 -20.51
N VAL A 102 6.10 21.15 -19.74
CA VAL A 102 6.82 20.35 -18.74
C VAL A 102 6.83 18.91 -19.21
N LYS A 103 7.96 18.21 -19.08
CA LYS A 103 8.00 16.78 -19.40
C LYS A 103 7.14 15.99 -18.42
N VAL A 104 6.15 15.25 -18.91
CA VAL A 104 5.32 14.33 -18.09
C VAL A 104 5.44 12.92 -18.62
N GLU A 105 5.87 11.98 -17.79
CA GLU A 105 6.03 10.57 -18.14
C GLU A 105 5.13 9.66 -17.30
N VAL A 106 4.77 8.50 -17.85
CA VAL A 106 4.03 7.44 -17.16
C VAL A 106 4.91 6.20 -17.11
N LEU A 107 5.13 5.62 -15.93
CA LEU A 107 6.01 4.46 -15.74
C LEU A 107 5.34 3.33 -14.96
N ASP A 108 5.45 2.11 -15.50
CA ASP A 108 5.27 0.86 -14.74
C ASP A 108 6.59 0.52 -14.05
N LEU A 109 6.61 0.57 -12.72
CA LEU A 109 7.83 0.38 -11.94
C LEU A 109 8.22 -1.10 -11.76
N ARG A 110 7.37 -2.04 -12.20
CA ARG A 110 7.57 -3.47 -11.96
C ARG A 110 8.65 -4.04 -12.86
N ASN A 111 9.44 -4.96 -12.28
CA ASN A 111 10.38 -5.79 -13.03
C ASN A 111 9.70 -7.00 -13.70
N GLU A 112 8.49 -7.37 -13.26
CA GLU A 112 7.76 -8.54 -13.74
C GLU A 112 6.24 -8.35 -13.72
N GLU A 113 5.57 -9.03 -14.64
CA GLU A 113 4.12 -9.24 -14.66
C GLU A 113 3.83 -10.74 -14.72
N TRP A 114 2.89 -11.21 -13.90
CA TRP A 114 2.55 -12.62 -13.76
C TRP A 114 1.18 -12.89 -14.36
N VAL A 115 1.03 -14.05 -15.00
CA VAL A 115 -0.29 -14.56 -15.36
C VAL A 115 -0.76 -15.47 -14.23
N ASN A 116 -1.93 -15.16 -13.69
CA ASN A 116 -2.52 -15.88 -12.58
C ASN A 116 -3.85 -16.51 -12.99
N GLU A 117 -3.89 -17.85 -13.05
CA GLU A 117 -5.09 -18.59 -13.43
C GLU A 117 -5.61 -19.41 -12.27
N GLY A 118 -6.73 -18.97 -11.66
CA GLY A 118 -7.31 -19.65 -10.50
C GLY A 118 -6.41 -19.57 -9.25
N GLY A 119 -5.61 -18.50 -9.15
CA GLY A 119 -4.70 -18.24 -8.04
C GLY A 119 -3.35 -18.97 -8.15
N VAL A 120 -3.07 -19.64 -9.27
CA VAL A 120 -1.80 -20.28 -9.58
C VAL A 120 -1.08 -19.43 -10.62
N ILE A 121 0.19 -19.10 -10.36
CA ILE A 121 1.05 -18.40 -11.31
C ILE A 121 1.42 -19.38 -12.42
N THR A 122 1.00 -19.10 -13.65
CA THR A 122 1.23 -19.96 -14.82
C THR A 122 2.33 -19.43 -15.72
N GLU A 123 2.58 -18.11 -15.71
CA GLU A 123 3.59 -17.45 -16.51
C GLU A 123 4.18 -16.26 -15.75
N ARG A 124 5.46 -15.96 -16.00
CA ARG A 124 6.13 -14.74 -15.54
C ARG A 124 6.77 -14.05 -16.72
N ARG A 125 6.38 -12.81 -16.98
CA ARG A 125 6.93 -11.95 -18.02
C ARG A 125 7.85 -10.90 -17.39
N LYS A 126 9.10 -10.84 -17.84
CA LYS A 126 10.02 -9.76 -17.46
C LYS A 126 9.56 -8.45 -18.10
N LEU A 127 9.56 -7.39 -17.31
CA LEU A 127 9.27 -6.02 -17.73
C LEU A 127 10.57 -5.18 -17.72
N PRO A 128 10.59 -4.01 -18.38
CA PRO A 128 11.76 -3.13 -18.39
C PRO A 128 12.19 -2.66 -16.99
N GLY A 129 11.25 -2.60 -16.04
CA GLY A 129 11.49 -2.03 -14.72
C GLY A 129 11.61 -0.51 -14.74
N ASP A 130 12.06 0.05 -13.61
CA ASP A 130 12.34 1.48 -13.51
C ASP A 130 13.57 1.86 -14.36
N PRO A 131 13.46 2.81 -15.30
CA PRO A 131 14.58 3.22 -16.15
C PRO A 131 15.74 3.86 -15.37
N LYS A 132 15.51 4.36 -14.15
CA LYS A 132 16.58 4.84 -13.26
C LYS A 132 17.21 3.73 -12.43
N GLY A 133 16.80 2.48 -12.63
CA GLY A 133 17.28 1.32 -11.91
C GLY A 133 16.56 1.10 -10.57
N THR A 134 17.19 0.27 -9.74
CA THR A 134 16.68 -0.11 -8.41
C THR A 134 17.75 0.13 -7.36
N ILE A 135 17.33 0.44 -6.14
CA ILE A 135 18.20 0.74 -5.02
C ILE A 135 17.86 -0.22 -3.89
N ALA A 136 18.85 -0.96 -3.41
CA ALA A 136 18.72 -1.79 -2.22
C ALA A 136 19.06 -0.97 -0.97
N PHE A 137 18.13 -0.92 -0.03
CA PHE A 137 18.32 -0.25 1.28
C PHE A 137 18.40 -1.30 2.37
N ASN A 138 19.52 -1.37 3.09
CA ASN A 138 19.60 -2.13 4.33
C ASN A 138 19.35 -1.20 5.53
N LEU A 139 18.21 -1.38 6.20
CA LEU A 139 17.87 -0.60 7.40
C LEU A 139 18.58 -1.11 8.66
N GLY A 140 19.13 -2.33 8.64
CA GLY A 140 19.82 -2.96 9.76
C GLY A 140 19.06 -2.83 11.08
N LYS A 141 19.68 -2.18 12.07
CA LYS A 141 19.11 -1.99 13.42
C LYS A 141 17.93 -1.00 13.47
N ASP A 142 17.75 -0.20 12.43
CA ASP A 142 16.66 0.77 12.34
C ASP A 142 15.38 0.14 11.78
N SER A 143 15.45 -1.09 11.27
CA SER A 143 14.28 -1.85 10.83
C SER A 143 13.44 -2.33 12.01
N PHE A 144 12.13 -2.35 11.82
CA PHE A 144 11.21 -2.99 12.76
C PHE A 144 11.33 -4.51 12.83
N PHE A 145 12.06 -5.14 11.89
CA PHE A 145 12.37 -6.57 11.90
C PHE A 145 13.65 -6.91 12.65
N TYR A 146 14.46 -5.93 13.05
CA TYR A 146 15.65 -6.19 13.85
C TYR A 146 15.27 -6.86 15.18
N LYS A 147 15.84 -8.05 15.45
CA LYS A 147 15.51 -8.89 16.62
C LYS A 147 14.04 -9.32 16.71
N PHE A 148 13.29 -9.28 15.61
CA PHE A 148 11.92 -9.75 15.62
C PHE A 148 11.85 -11.29 15.75
N LYS A 149 10.98 -11.78 16.64
CA LYS A 149 10.81 -13.22 16.95
C LYS A 149 10.41 -14.10 15.75
N GLY A 150 9.91 -13.47 14.68
CA GLY A 150 9.51 -14.15 13.45
C GLY A 150 10.65 -14.47 12.47
N GLU A 151 11.89 -14.07 12.77
CA GLU A 151 13.04 -14.24 11.86
C GLU A 151 13.17 -15.69 11.34
N GLY A 152 13.42 -15.83 10.03
CA GLY A 152 13.57 -17.13 9.36
C GLY A 152 12.26 -17.80 8.97
N ARG A 153 11.10 -17.19 9.27
CA ARG A 153 9.77 -17.71 8.93
C ARG A 153 8.90 -16.72 8.16
N TYR A 154 9.51 -15.71 7.55
CA TYR A 154 8.77 -14.74 6.75
C TYR A 154 8.25 -15.36 5.47
N TYR A 155 7.06 -14.93 5.07
CA TYR A 155 6.46 -15.30 3.80
C TYR A 155 6.29 -14.05 2.92
N GLY A 156 6.82 -14.12 1.71
CA GLY A 156 6.84 -13.04 0.73
C GLY A 156 5.64 -13.04 -0.21
N ALA A 157 5.86 -12.59 -1.44
CA ALA A 157 4.87 -12.63 -2.53
C ALA A 157 4.92 -13.93 -3.35
N ASP A 158 6.01 -14.70 -3.22
CA ASP A 158 6.26 -15.94 -3.94
C ASP A 158 6.18 -17.17 -3.00
N TYR A 159 6.13 -18.36 -3.60
CA TYR A 159 6.27 -19.63 -2.88
C TYR A 159 7.69 -19.85 -2.35
N ASP A 160 8.72 -19.33 -3.03
CA ASP A 160 10.08 -19.37 -2.53
C ASP A 160 10.29 -18.34 -1.41
N THR A 161 10.16 -18.82 -0.18
CA THR A 161 10.38 -18.04 1.05
C THR A 161 11.85 -17.83 1.37
N SER A 162 12.80 -18.48 0.68
CA SER A 162 14.22 -18.30 0.94
C SER A 162 14.68 -16.88 0.61
N VAL A 163 14.09 -16.26 -0.42
CA VAL A 163 14.42 -14.89 -0.85
C VAL A 163 14.13 -13.89 0.27
N VAL A 164 12.89 -13.82 0.76
CA VAL A 164 12.52 -12.87 1.83
C VAL A 164 13.34 -13.09 3.10
N ASN A 165 13.63 -14.34 3.46
CA ASN A 165 14.40 -14.65 4.67
C ASN A 165 15.92 -14.44 4.50
N ARG A 166 16.44 -14.35 3.27
CA ARG A 166 17.83 -13.90 3.02
C ARG A 166 17.97 -12.39 3.21
N HIS A 167 16.96 -11.63 2.78
CA HIS A 167 16.94 -10.17 2.88
C HIS A 167 16.48 -9.65 4.25
N HIS A 168 15.91 -10.50 5.10
CA HIS A 168 15.49 -10.17 6.47
C HIS A 168 16.04 -11.16 7.49
N ARG A 169 17.27 -10.91 7.95
CA ARG A 169 17.99 -11.73 8.92
C ARG A 169 19.02 -10.92 9.69
N ARG A 170 18.94 -10.92 11.03
CA ARG A 170 19.86 -10.19 11.91
C ARG A 170 19.92 -8.71 11.52
N GLU A 171 21.11 -8.20 11.17
CA GLU A 171 21.33 -6.81 10.72
C GLU A 171 21.19 -6.64 9.21
N VAL A 172 20.80 -7.68 8.48
CA VAL A 172 20.38 -7.58 7.07
C VAL A 172 18.86 -7.41 7.06
N GLN A 173 18.39 -6.21 6.77
CA GLN A 173 16.97 -5.85 6.71
C GLN A 173 16.75 -5.00 5.46
N GLU A 174 16.67 -5.69 4.34
CA GLU A 174 16.83 -5.13 3.01
C GLU A 174 15.51 -4.96 2.25
N TYR A 175 15.38 -3.82 1.58
CA TYR A 175 14.26 -3.52 0.68
C TYR A 175 14.78 -3.07 -0.68
N LEU A 176 14.22 -3.63 -1.76
CA LEU A 176 14.58 -3.26 -3.13
C LEU A 176 13.55 -2.28 -3.71
N ILE A 177 13.93 -1.02 -3.81
CA ILE A 177 13.03 0.08 -4.17
C ILE A 177 13.36 0.60 -5.57
N SER A 178 12.33 0.95 -6.34
CA SER A 178 12.49 1.63 -7.62
C SER A 178 13.14 3.00 -7.42
N ALA A 179 14.17 3.34 -8.20
CA ALA A 179 14.98 4.54 -7.99
C ALA A 179 14.21 5.85 -8.24
N THR A 180 13.25 5.87 -9.18
CA THR A 180 12.51 7.08 -9.59
C THR A 180 11.82 7.79 -8.42
N PRO A 181 11.02 7.13 -7.57
CA PRO A 181 10.48 7.73 -6.35
C PRO A 181 11.54 8.25 -5.38
N VAL A 182 12.65 7.53 -5.22
CA VAL A 182 13.74 7.87 -4.28
C VAL A 182 14.54 9.09 -4.76
N LEU A 183 14.77 9.21 -6.06
CA LEU A 183 15.58 10.28 -6.65
C LEU A 183 14.80 11.58 -6.90
N ALA A 184 13.46 11.55 -6.86
CA ALA A 184 12.64 12.74 -7.04
C ALA A 184 12.77 13.74 -5.87
N ASP A 185 12.69 15.03 -6.18
CA ASP A 185 12.74 16.12 -5.19
C ASP A 185 11.43 16.23 -4.39
N VAL A 186 10.31 15.93 -5.05
CA VAL A 186 8.97 15.95 -4.47
C VAL A 186 8.25 14.63 -4.77
N PHE A 187 7.61 14.06 -3.76
CA PHE A 187 6.77 12.89 -3.90
C PHE A 187 5.34 13.19 -3.46
N ILE A 188 4.40 13.01 -4.37
CA ILE A 188 2.96 13.21 -4.15
C ILE A 188 2.26 11.86 -4.22
N ASN A 189 1.77 11.40 -3.08
CA ASN A 189 1.08 10.13 -2.95
C ASN A 189 -0.43 10.34 -3.13
N LEU A 190 -1.06 9.55 -4.00
CA LEU A 190 -2.49 9.58 -4.26
C LEU A 190 -3.14 8.23 -3.92
N PRO A 191 -3.17 7.82 -2.64
CA PRO A 191 -3.73 6.54 -2.24
C PRO A 191 -5.25 6.52 -2.40
N LYS A 192 -5.82 5.31 -2.43
CA LYS A 192 -7.26 5.07 -2.41
C LYS A 192 -7.75 4.81 -1.00
N MET A 193 -8.85 5.43 -0.56
CA MET A 193 -9.45 5.16 0.75
C MET A 193 -10.15 3.80 0.77
N LYS A 194 -9.51 2.78 1.34
CA LYS A 194 -10.08 1.43 1.38
C LYS A 194 -9.68 0.61 2.60
N THR A 195 -10.49 -0.37 2.95
CA THR A 195 -10.09 -1.41 3.91
C THR A 195 -9.01 -2.33 3.35
N HIS A 196 -8.30 -3.03 4.22
CA HIS A 196 -7.28 -3.98 3.82
C HIS A 196 -7.18 -5.16 4.79
N LYS A 197 -7.28 -6.37 4.25
CA LYS A 197 -7.28 -7.62 5.01
C LYS A 197 -6.08 -7.84 5.96
N LYS A 198 -4.87 -7.30 5.66
CA LYS A 198 -3.66 -7.47 6.50
C LYS A 198 -3.30 -6.26 7.38
N THR A 199 -3.77 -5.06 7.03
CA THR A 199 -3.30 -3.80 7.64
C THR A 199 -4.44 -2.95 8.16
N GLY A 200 -5.68 -3.46 8.14
CA GLY A 200 -6.89 -2.74 8.47
C GLY A 200 -7.35 -1.84 7.32
N VAL A 201 -6.43 -1.00 6.84
CA VAL A 201 -6.67 0.00 5.79
C VAL A 201 -5.57 0.01 4.73
N THR A 202 -5.91 0.49 3.53
CA THR A 202 -4.96 1.04 2.55
C THR A 202 -5.19 2.54 2.51
N LEU A 203 -4.17 3.29 2.86
CA LEU A 203 -4.12 4.74 2.81
C LEU A 203 -2.68 5.14 2.39
N ASN A 204 -2.11 6.21 2.91
CA ASN A 204 -0.79 6.68 2.50
C ASN A 204 0.33 5.69 2.78
N LEU A 205 0.48 5.31 4.05
CA LEU A 205 1.64 4.55 4.50
C LEU A 205 1.73 3.23 3.72
N LYS A 206 0.59 2.55 3.57
CA LYS A 206 0.48 1.27 2.86
C LYS A 206 0.67 1.41 1.34
N ASN A 207 0.41 2.57 0.75
CA ASN A 207 0.53 2.78 -0.70
C ASN A 207 1.96 2.58 -1.18
N LEU A 208 2.97 2.81 -0.32
CA LEU A 208 4.38 2.64 -0.65
C LEU A 208 4.80 1.20 -0.97
N VAL A 209 3.96 0.20 -0.75
CA VAL A 209 4.21 -1.14 -1.32
C VAL A 209 4.35 -1.08 -2.86
N GLY A 210 3.69 -0.12 -3.51
CA GLY A 210 3.79 0.08 -4.96
C GLY A 210 5.02 0.89 -5.42
N ILE A 211 6.06 1.09 -4.62
CA ILE A 211 7.36 1.60 -5.12
C ILE A 211 8.46 0.54 -5.08
N ASN A 212 8.10 -0.68 -4.70
CA ASN A 212 9.05 -1.76 -4.51
C ASN A 212 9.25 -2.53 -5.82
N ALA A 213 10.51 -2.80 -6.16
CA ALA A 213 10.89 -3.40 -7.43
C ALA A 213 10.75 -4.94 -7.45
N ASP A 214 10.90 -5.60 -6.30
CA ASP A 214 10.69 -7.05 -6.14
C ASP A 214 9.85 -7.36 -4.90
N LYS A 215 8.58 -7.68 -5.11
CA LYS A 215 7.62 -7.92 -4.02
C LYS A 215 7.96 -9.14 -3.16
N ASN A 216 8.83 -10.04 -3.62
CA ASN A 216 9.27 -11.17 -2.81
C ASN A 216 10.34 -10.80 -1.77
N TRP A 217 10.85 -9.57 -1.77
CA TRP A 217 11.65 -9.04 -0.66
C TRP A 217 10.77 -8.61 0.52
N LEU A 218 9.45 -8.47 0.34
CA LEU A 218 8.58 -7.90 1.36
C LEU A 218 7.99 -8.98 2.29
N PRO A 219 8.23 -8.93 3.61
CA PRO A 219 7.55 -9.79 4.56
C PRO A 219 6.05 -9.43 4.63
N HIS A 220 5.18 -10.39 4.31
CA HIS A 220 3.71 -10.20 4.34
C HIS A 220 3.04 -10.90 5.53
N HIS A 221 3.66 -11.94 6.08
CA HIS A 221 3.29 -12.60 7.32
C HIS A 221 4.45 -13.49 7.78
N THR A 222 4.39 -13.92 9.03
CA THR A 222 5.28 -14.88 9.65
C THR A 222 4.52 -16.20 9.82
N GLU A 223 5.06 -17.29 9.29
CA GLU A 223 4.43 -18.61 9.40
C GLU A 223 4.19 -19.01 10.86
N GLY A 224 2.98 -19.50 11.16
CA GLY A 224 2.58 -19.93 12.49
C GLY A 224 1.44 -19.11 13.12
N HIS A 225 1.41 -19.08 14.46
CA HIS A 225 0.37 -18.46 15.28
C HIS A 225 1.02 -17.67 16.44
N PRO A 226 0.30 -16.77 17.12
CA PRO A 226 0.90 -15.85 18.10
C PRO A 226 1.75 -16.52 19.18
N GLU A 227 1.31 -17.67 19.70
CA GLU A 227 2.02 -18.42 20.75
C GLU A 227 3.40 -18.94 20.31
N ASN A 228 3.59 -19.21 19.01
CA ASN A 228 4.89 -19.60 18.45
C ASN A 228 5.60 -18.45 17.73
N GLY A 229 5.12 -17.21 17.92
CA GLY A 229 5.68 -16.01 17.31
C GLY A 229 5.34 -15.80 15.83
N GLY A 230 4.44 -16.59 15.25
CA GLY A 230 3.88 -16.35 13.92
C GLY A 230 2.62 -15.49 13.95
N ASP A 231 2.14 -15.10 12.77
CA ASP A 231 0.92 -14.30 12.61
C ASP A 231 0.07 -14.74 11.40
N GLN A 232 0.34 -15.92 10.85
CA GLN A 232 -0.37 -16.49 9.71
C GLN A 232 -1.83 -16.80 10.05
N PHE A 233 -2.06 -17.33 11.26
CA PHE A 233 -3.36 -17.69 11.80
C PHE A 233 -3.57 -17.09 13.20
N PRO A 234 -4.82 -16.82 13.63
CA PRO A 234 -5.11 -16.29 14.96
C PRO A 234 -4.75 -17.22 16.10
N GLU A 235 -4.97 -18.52 15.88
CA GLU A 235 -4.80 -19.56 16.88
C GLU A 235 -4.34 -20.87 16.22
N PHE A 236 -3.84 -21.78 17.06
CA PHE A 236 -3.52 -23.12 16.62
C PHE A 236 -4.81 -23.90 16.33
N ALA A 237 -4.86 -24.56 15.17
CA ALA A 237 -5.85 -25.59 14.89
C ALA A 237 -5.16 -26.73 14.14
N LEU A 238 -5.50 -27.99 14.47
CA LEU A 238 -4.95 -29.17 13.79
C LEU A 238 -5.18 -29.10 12.27
N LYS A 239 -6.32 -28.54 11.86
CA LYS A 239 -6.66 -28.26 10.46
C LYS A 239 -5.66 -27.28 9.81
N ASN A 240 -5.27 -26.21 10.52
CA ASN A 240 -4.29 -25.22 10.04
C ASN A 240 -2.87 -25.82 9.97
N PHE A 241 -2.54 -26.78 10.84
CA PHE A 241 -1.28 -27.51 10.79
C PHE A 241 -1.21 -28.42 9.57
N ILE A 242 -2.26 -29.21 9.30
CA ILE A 242 -2.38 -30.05 8.11
C ILE A 242 -2.35 -29.18 6.84
N GLU A 243 -3.04 -28.04 6.85
CA GLU A 243 -3.00 -27.08 5.74
C GLU A 243 -1.58 -26.55 5.51
N GLN A 244 -0.85 -26.15 6.56
CA GLN A 244 0.54 -25.68 6.41
C GLN A 244 1.45 -26.77 5.86
N TRP A 245 1.35 -27.99 6.38
CA TRP A 245 2.17 -29.11 5.92
C TRP A 245 1.87 -29.46 4.46
N SER A 246 0.58 -29.57 4.10
CA SER A 246 0.18 -29.82 2.71
C SER A 246 0.59 -28.70 1.77
N ALA A 247 0.50 -27.43 2.20
CA ALA A 247 0.99 -26.29 1.42
C ALA A 247 2.51 -26.36 1.20
N LYS A 248 3.30 -26.68 2.24
CA LYS A 248 4.76 -26.86 2.12
C LYS A 248 5.12 -28.01 1.19
N PHE A 249 4.43 -29.13 1.30
CA PHE A 249 4.63 -30.28 0.41
C PHE A 249 4.26 -29.94 -1.05
N THR A 250 3.13 -29.27 -1.26
CA THR A 250 2.71 -28.81 -2.61
C THR A 250 3.70 -27.82 -3.21
N ARG A 251 4.23 -26.88 -2.40
CA ARG A 251 5.29 -25.95 -2.84
C ARG A 251 6.58 -26.69 -3.21
N TYR A 252 7.00 -27.65 -2.39
CA TYR A 252 8.17 -28.49 -2.68
C TYR A 252 8.00 -29.23 -4.01
N LEU A 253 6.83 -29.82 -4.26
CA LEU A 253 6.54 -30.46 -5.55
C LEU A 253 6.53 -29.45 -6.70
N ALA A 254 5.91 -28.28 -6.53
CA ALA A 254 5.86 -27.25 -7.57
C ALA A 254 7.25 -26.72 -7.96
N LEU A 255 8.17 -26.59 -6.99
CA LEU A 255 9.55 -26.15 -7.24
C LEU A 255 10.42 -27.24 -7.88
N ASN A 256 10.20 -28.51 -7.55
CA ASN A 256 11.06 -29.62 -7.99
C ASN A 256 10.52 -30.42 -9.18
N LEU A 257 9.23 -30.28 -9.52
CA LEU A 257 8.57 -31.01 -10.61
C LEU A 257 7.75 -30.05 -11.48
N PRO A 258 8.41 -29.13 -12.23
CA PRO A 258 7.73 -28.10 -13.02
C PRO A 258 6.79 -28.66 -14.11
N PHE A 259 6.94 -29.94 -14.47
CA PHE A 259 6.12 -30.65 -15.47
C PHE A 259 4.86 -31.34 -14.90
N ILE A 260 4.68 -31.41 -13.57
CA ILE A 260 3.39 -31.84 -12.99
C ILE A 260 2.41 -30.67 -13.15
N GLY A 261 1.67 -30.72 -14.26
CA GLY A 261 1.04 -29.56 -14.88
C GLY A 261 0.13 -28.72 -13.98
N THR A 262 -0.03 -27.46 -14.42
CA THR A 262 -0.96 -26.46 -13.89
C THR A 262 -2.38 -27.03 -13.64
N GLY A 263 -2.82 -28.01 -14.44
CA GLY A 263 -4.09 -28.71 -14.26
C GLY A 263 -4.20 -29.52 -12.96
N ILE A 264 -3.13 -30.19 -12.52
CA ILE A 264 -3.10 -30.95 -11.26
C ILE A 264 -3.09 -29.99 -10.08
N ALA A 265 -2.28 -28.93 -10.14
CA ALA A 265 -2.25 -27.88 -9.12
C ALA A 265 -3.62 -27.17 -8.98
N LYS A 266 -4.30 -26.86 -10.09
CA LYS A 266 -5.66 -26.29 -10.08
C LYS A 266 -6.67 -27.26 -9.46
N LYS A 267 -6.60 -28.57 -9.75
CA LYS A 267 -7.46 -29.59 -9.13
C LYS A 267 -7.23 -29.73 -7.63
N LEU A 268 -5.97 -29.83 -7.20
CA LEU A 268 -5.59 -29.91 -5.79
C LEU A 268 -6.07 -28.68 -5.02
N ARG A 269 -5.93 -27.48 -5.61
CA ARG A 269 -6.43 -26.24 -5.00
C ARG A 269 -7.96 -26.24 -4.87
N ARG A 270 -8.70 -26.62 -5.91
CA ARG A 270 -10.17 -26.69 -5.85
C ARG A 270 -10.65 -27.65 -4.77
N ALA A 271 -10.01 -28.82 -4.67
CA ALA A 271 -10.29 -29.80 -3.61
C ALA A 271 -9.94 -29.25 -2.21
N GLY A 272 -8.82 -28.52 -2.10
CA GLY A 272 -8.40 -27.84 -0.88
C GLY A 272 -9.37 -26.74 -0.44
N THR A 273 -9.86 -25.90 -1.35
CA THR A 273 -10.86 -24.87 -1.02
C THR A 273 -12.17 -25.49 -0.51
N SER A 274 -12.60 -26.60 -1.11
CA SER A 274 -13.83 -27.31 -0.69
C SER A 274 -13.72 -27.96 0.70
N THR A 275 -12.51 -28.34 1.13
CA THR A 275 -12.27 -29.05 2.39
C THR A 275 -11.80 -28.12 3.51
N PHE A 276 -10.96 -27.15 3.18
CA PHE A 276 -10.38 -26.21 4.13
C PHE A 276 -11.16 -24.89 4.24
N GLY A 277 -12.01 -24.57 3.26
CA GLY A 277 -12.74 -23.30 3.14
C GLY A 277 -12.04 -22.31 2.22
N ASP A 278 -12.76 -21.26 1.81
CA ASP A 278 -12.22 -20.14 1.02
C ASP A 278 -11.63 -19.06 1.94
N GLY A 279 -10.54 -18.40 1.52
CA GLY A 279 -9.93 -17.27 2.23
C GLY A 279 -10.85 -16.03 2.34
N ARG A 280 -12.05 -16.10 1.74
CA ARG A 280 -13.14 -15.14 1.91
C ARG A 280 -13.97 -15.35 3.20
N GLN A 281 -13.86 -16.51 3.83
CA GLN A 281 -14.58 -16.85 5.08
C GLN A 281 -13.65 -17.32 6.19
N VAL A 282 -12.38 -17.59 5.87
CA VAL A 282 -11.39 -18.13 6.82
C VAL A 282 -10.16 -17.22 6.86
N ILE A 283 -9.72 -16.88 8.07
CA ILE A 283 -8.48 -16.12 8.28
C ILE A 283 -7.29 -16.99 7.88
N ARG A 284 -6.52 -16.53 6.89
CA ARG A 284 -5.28 -17.16 6.44
C ARG A 284 -4.26 -16.12 6.02
N SER A 285 -3.00 -16.53 5.92
CA SER A 285 -1.91 -15.69 5.42
C SER A 285 -1.81 -14.34 6.14
N GLY A 286 -2.16 -14.28 7.42
CA GLY A 286 -2.14 -13.03 8.19
C GLY A 286 -3.22 -12.01 7.82
N ASN A 287 -4.36 -12.44 7.28
CA ASN A 287 -5.49 -11.56 6.94
C ASN A 287 -6.37 -11.23 8.17
N TRP A 288 -5.77 -10.72 9.24
CA TRP A 288 -6.47 -10.39 10.49
C TRP A 288 -5.71 -9.34 11.31
N HIS A 289 -6.38 -8.79 12.32
CA HIS A 289 -5.86 -7.70 13.15
C HIS A 289 -4.59 -8.04 13.96
N GLY A 290 -4.30 -9.32 14.18
CA GLY A 290 -3.07 -9.77 14.87
C GLY A 290 -1.85 -9.94 13.96
N ASN A 291 -1.91 -9.49 12.70
CA ASN A 291 -0.74 -9.47 11.82
C ASN A 291 0.33 -8.49 12.36
N ASP A 292 1.45 -9.04 12.84
CA ASP A 292 2.58 -8.29 13.41
C ASP A 292 3.76 -8.14 12.42
N THR A 293 3.57 -8.56 11.17
CA THR A 293 4.61 -8.51 10.12
C THR A 293 4.40 -7.32 9.18
N THR A 294 3.18 -7.15 8.65
CA THR A 294 2.95 -6.26 7.49
C THR A 294 3.13 -4.80 7.85
N TRP A 295 2.73 -4.37 9.05
CA TRP A 295 2.89 -2.97 9.46
C TRP A 295 4.38 -2.58 9.56
N ARG A 296 5.24 -3.50 10.04
CA ARG A 296 6.70 -3.30 10.14
C ARG A 296 7.30 -3.03 8.77
N MET A 297 6.98 -3.90 7.81
CA MET A 297 7.39 -3.76 6.41
C MET A 297 6.93 -2.42 5.83
N VAL A 298 5.67 -2.03 6.08
CA VAL A 298 5.15 -0.78 5.56
C VAL A 298 5.89 0.43 6.10
N LEU A 299 6.16 0.48 7.41
CA LEU A 299 6.88 1.62 7.99
C LEU A 299 8.35 1.66 7.57
N ASP A 300 8.98 0.51 7.39
CA ASP A 300 10.34 0.43 6.86
C ASP A 300 10.43 0.89 5.40
N LEU A 301 9.42 0.62 4.57
CA LEU A 301 9.33 1.22 3.21
C LEU A 301 9.19 2.75 3.26
N ASN A 302 8.45 3.29 4.24
CA ASN A 302 8.35 4.74 4.43
C ASN A 302 9.70 5.35 4.83
N LYS A 303 10.48 4.69 5.69
CA LYS A 303 11.85 5.11 6.01
C LYS A 303 12.74 5.12 4.76
N CYS A 304 12.69 4.05 3.95
CA CYS A 304 13.46 3.97 2.70
C CYS A 304 13.13 5.13 1.75
N LEU A 305 11.84 5.47 1.57
CA LEU A 305 11.46 6.59 0.70
C LEU A 305 11.90 7.95 1.25
N LEU A 306 11.66 8.19 2.54
CA LEU A 306 11.91 9.50 3.16
C LEU A 306 13.39 9.80 3.29
N TYR A 307 14.21 8.79 3.57
CA TYR A 307 15.61 8.95 3.94
C TYR A 307 16.60 8.32 2.96
N GLY A 308 16.15 7.51 2.00
CA GLY A 308 17.03 6.80 1.07
C GLY A 308 17.79 7.73 0.11
N ASN A 309 19.08 7.45 -0.08
CA ASN A 309 19.94 8.08 -1.07
C ASN A 309 20.12 7.17 -2.30
N ALA A 310 20.67 7.75 -3.38
CA ALA A 310 20.93 7.04 -4.63
C ALA A 310 21.88 5.84 -4.49
N ASP A 311 22.77 5.87 -3.50
CA ASP A 311 23.78 4.85 -3.22
C ASP A 311 23.32 3.76 -2.25
N GLY A 312 22.04 3.77 -1.83
CA GLY A 312 21.49 2.83 -0.85
C GLY A 312 21.74 3.21 0.61
N THR A 313 22.39 4.34 0.89
CA THR A 313 22.53 4.87 2.26
C THR A 313 21.29 5.64 2.70
N LEU A 314 21.21 5.96 4.01
CA LEU A 314 20.13 6.77 4.58
C LEU A 314 20.66 8.13 5.05
N ARG A 315 20.06 9.22 4.57
CA ARG A 315 20.29 10.58 5.09
C ARG A 315 19.71 10.71 6.50
N LYS A 316 20.32 11.56 7.33
CA LYS A 316 19.88 11.79 8.72
C LYS A 316 18.89 12.97 8.85
N GLU A 317 18.95 13.91 7.92
CA GLU A 317 18.19 15.15 7.92
C GLU A 317 17.56 15.40 6.56
N ASN A 318 16.63 16.37 6.49
CA ASN A 318 15.92 16.75 5.27
C ASN A 318 15.22 15.55 4.60
N PRO A 319 14.24 14.94 5.30
CA PRO A 319 13.43 13.90 4.69
C PRO A 319 12.78 14.43 3.41
N LYS A 320 12.54 13.52 2.45
CA LYS A 320 11.90 13.83 1.18
C LYS A 320 10.64 14.68 1.36
N ARG A 321 10.47 15.71 0.53
CA ARG A 321 9.23 16.49 0.50
C ARG A 321 8.07 15.59 0.06
N TYR A 322 7.24 15.23 1.02
CA TYR A 322 6.13 14.31 0.87
C TYR A 322 4.80 15.08 0.94
N TYR A 323 3.92 14.84 -0.02
CA TYR A 323 2.54 15.32 0.02
C TYR A 323 1.56 14.19 -0.23
N SER A 324 0.41 14.24 0.42
CA SER A 324 -0.67 13.27 0.28
C SER A 324 -1.92 13.93 -0.24
N LEU A 325 -2.64 13.20 -1.09
CA LEU A 325 -4.04 13.45 -1.41
C LEU A 325 -4.80 12.12 -1.55
N ILE A 326 -5.46 11.68 -0.49
CA ILE A 326 -6.27 10.45 -0.47
C ILE A 326 -7.52 10.67 -1.32
N ASP A 327 -7.72 9.79 -2.30
CA ASP A 327 -8.97 9.67 -3.05
C ASP A 327 -9.97 8.82 -2.25
N GLY A 328 -10.94 9.51 -1.64
CA GLY A 328 -12.10 8.91 -0.97
C GLY A 328 -13.41 9.20 -1.69
N ILE A 329 -13.41 9.61 -2.96
CA ILE A 329 -14.64 9.96 -3.68
C ILE A 329 -15.57 8.73 -3.69
N LYS A 330 -15.04 7.61 -4.18
CA LYS A 330 -15.61 6.28 -4.04
C LYS A 330 -14.55 5.37 -3.42
N GLY A 331 -14.65 5.13 -2.12
CA GLY A 331 -13.78 4.22 -1.38
C GLY A 331 -14.25 2.76 -1.43
N MET A 332 -13.62 1.89 -0.65
CA MET A 332 -13.98 0.46 -0.55
C MET A 332 -13.99 -0.03 0.90
N GLU A 333 -15.04 -0.75 1.29
CA GLU A 333 -15.19 -1.41 2.60
C GLU A 333 -15.20 -2.95 2.49
N GLY A 334 -15.06 -3.65 3.62
CA GLY A 334 -15.15 -5.11 3.69
C GLY A 334 -13.92 -5.82 3.12
N MET A 335 -14.10 -6.59 2.05
CA MET A 335 -13.11 -7.51 1.47
C MET A 335 -11.99 -6.82 0.66
N GLY A 336 -11.49 -5.69 1.15
CA GLY A 336 -10.38 -4.94 0.56
C GLY A 336 -9.04 -5.70 0.58
N PRO A 337 -8.11 -5.38 -0.35
CA PRO A 337 -8.10 -4.15 -1.14
C PRO A 337 -8.66 -4.25 -2.57
N MET A 338 -9.24 -5.39 -2.97
CA MET A 338 -9.68 -5.63 -4.36
C MET A 338 -11.08 -6.23 -4.50
N GLN A 339 -11.68 -6.76 -3.42
CA GLN A 339 -12.97 -7.46 -3.48
C GLN A 339 -14.04 -6.85 -2.58
N GLY A 340 -13.77 -5.68 -1.99
CA GLY A 340 -14.69 -5.01 -1.09
C GLY A 340 -15.87 -4.33 -1.79
N GLU A 341 -16.77 -3.75 -1.01
CA GLU A 341 -17.93 -3.03 -1.50
C GLU A 341 -17.64 -1.53 -1.63
N PRO A 342 -18.10 -0.87 -2.71
CA PRO A 342 -17.85 0.55 -2.92
C PRO A 342 -18.59 1.40 -1.88
N VAL A 343 -17.94 2.45 -1.39
CA VAL A 343 -18.53 3.44 -0.47
C VAL A 343 -18.39 4.84 -1.07
N ASN A 344 -19.51 5.50 -1.36
CA ASN A 344 -19.50 6.87 -1.87
C ASN A 344 -19.34 7.87 -0.72
N SER A 345 -18.10 8.13 -0.31
CA SER A 345 -17.83 9.13 0.73
C SER A 345 -17.80 10.56 0.18
N ASN A 346 -17.54 10.71 -1.12
CA ASN A 346 -17.47 12.00 -1.84
C ASN A 346 -16.53 12.99 -1.12
N ILE A 347 -15.34 12.54 -0.74
CA ILE A 347 -14.33 13.36 -0.09
C ILE A 347 -12.93 13.11 -0.67
N VAL A 348 -12.06 14.10 -0.50
CA VAL A 348 -10.62 14.02 -0.75
C VAL A 348 -9.91 14.55 0.49
N ILE A 349 -8.83 13.88 0.92
CA ILE A 349 -8.11 14.23 2.16
C ILE A 349 -6.65 14.56 1.84
N GLY A 350 -6.21 15.78 2.15
CA GLY A 350 -4.89 16.30 1.78
C GLY A 350 -4.03 16.72 2.97
N GLY A 351 -2.71 16.67 2.79
CA GLY A 351 -1.75 17.20 3.77
C GLY A 351 -0.30 16.88 3.39
N ASN A 352 0.65 17.41 4.17
CA ASN A 352 2.08 17.17 3.98
C ASN A 352 2.70 16.20 5.02
N ASP A 353 1.87 15.60 5.88
CA ASP A 353 2.27 14.54 6.80
C ASP A 353 1.41 13.29 6.55
N PRO A 354 1.97 12.18 6.04
CA PRO A 354 1.19 11.01 5.69
C PRO A 354 0.56 10.32 6.90
N VAL A 355 1.16 10.43 8.08
CA VAL A 355 0.65 9.77 9.29
C VAL A 355 -0.58 10.52 9.79
N ALA A 356 -0.53 11.85 9.87
CA ALA A 356 -1.71 12.64 10.25
C ALA A 356 -2.85 12.51 9.24
N VAL A 357 -2.54 12.49 7.94
CA VAL A 357 -3.57 12.30 6.90
C VAL A 357 -4.21 10.90 7.00
N ASP A 358 -3.42 9.86 7.29
CA ASP A 358 -3.96 8.51 7.54
C ASP A 358 -4.78 8.43 8.85
N THR A 359 -4.36 9.14 9.90
CA THR A 359 -5.10 9.26 11.17
C THR A 359 -6.49 9.85 10.95
N VAL A 360 -6.58 10.98 10.24
CA VAL A 360 -7.86 11.63 9.91
C VAL A 360 -8.71 10.74 9.01
N ALA A 361 -8.12 10.11 7.99
CA ALA A 361 -8.84 9.20 7.10
C ALA A 361 -9.39 7.97 7.82
N ALA A 362 -8.60 7.33 8.70
CA ALA A 362 -9.08 6.22 9.52
C ALA A 362 -10.27 6.65 10.40
N ARG A 363 -10.20 7.85 11.00
CA ARG A 363 -11.31 8.39 11.79
C ARG A 363 -12.57 8.59 10.95
N LEU A 364 -12.45 9.18 9.76
CA LEU A 364 -13.57 9.37 8.82
C LEU A 364 -14.17 8.04 8.36
N MET A 365 -13.35 7.01 8.19
CA MET A 365 -13.82 5.65 7.91
C MET A 365 -14.58 5.02 9.10
N GLY A 366 -14.54 5.62 10.30
CA GLY A 366 -15.14 5.07 11.52
C GLY A 366 -14.23 4.16 12.33
N PHE A 367 -12.91 4.17 12.04
CA PHE A 367 -11.93 3.31 12.68
C PHE A 367 -11.03 4.07 13.66
N ASP A 368 -10.78 3.44 14.81
CA ASP A 368 -9.82 3.86 15.82
C ASP A 368 -8.40 3.62 15.31
N TRP A 369 -7.76 4.73 14.92
CA TRP A 369 -6.39 4.73 14.40
C TRP A 369 -5.38 4.12 15.39
N ARG A 370 -5.65 4.16 16.70
CA ARG A 370 -4.80 3.58 17.75
C ARG A 370 -4.79 2.05 17.69
N LYS A 371 -5.80 1.45 17.08
CA LYS A 371 -5.93 0.00 16.88
C LYS A 371 -5.46 -0.47 15.51
N ILE A 372 -4.96 0.45 14.68
CA ILE A 372 -4.37 0.13 13.37
C ILE A 372 -2.85 0.27 13.51
N PRO A 373 -2.08 -0.84 13.63
CA PRO A 373 -0.65 -0.78 13.94
C PRO A 373 0.18 0.05 12.97
N VAL A 374 -0.17 0.04 11.67
CA VAL A 374 0.54 0.86 10.68
C VAL A 374 0.43 2.37 10.96
N ILE A 375 -0.66 2.83 11.59
CA ILE A 375 -0.80 4.25 11.97
C ILE A 375 -0.23 4.47 13.37
N ARG A 376 -0.63 3.65 14.36
CA ARG A 376 -0.18 3.77 15.75
C ARG A 376 1.35 3.79 15.86
N GLU A 377 2.02 2.82 15.26
CA GLU A 377 3.48 2.67 15.41
C GLU A 377 4.28 3.73 14.64
N ALA A 378 3.67 4.40 13.66
CA ALA A 378 4.32 5.48 12.92
C ALA A 378 4.59 6.71 13.82
N TYR A 379 3.80 6.91 14.89
CA TYR A 379 4.04 7.96 15.89
C TYR A 379 5.11 7.59 16.93
N ASN A 380 5.53 6.33 17.03
CA ASN A 380 6.45 5.84 18.07
C ASN A 380 7.89 5.66 17.58
N LEU A 381 8.32 6.46 16.59
CA LEU A 381 9.62 6.36 15.94
C LEU A 381 10.60 7.43 16.44
N ASN A 382 11.64 7.02 17.17
CA ASN A 382 12.68 7.94 17.64
C ASN A 382 13.80 8.16 16.60
N ARG A 383 14.01 7.21 15.69
CA ARG A 383 15.03 7.28 14.64
C ARG A 383 14.38 7.09 13.29
N LEU A 384 14.74 7.95 12.33
CA LEU A 384 14.11 8.04 11.01
C LEU A 384 12.57 8.19 11.14
N PRO A 385 12.09 9.21 11.89
CA PRO A 385 10.66 9.40 12.11
C PRO A 385 9.92 9.61 10.79
N ILE A 386 8.75 8.99 10.61
CA ILE A 386 7.88 9.26 9.45
C ILE A 386 7.10 10.55 9.69
N THR A 387 6.77 10.82 10.96
CA THR A 387 6.12 12.02 11.44
C THR A 387 6.82 12.53 12.70
N ASN A 388 6.86 13.85 12.88
CA ASN A 388 7.39 14.51 14.09
C ASN A 388 6.28 15.21 14.90
N ILE A 389 5.02 14.99 14.54
CA ILE A 389 3.89 15.66 15.19
C ILE A 389 3.15 14.72 16.13
N SER A 390 2.55 15.28 17.18
CA SER A 390 1.58 14.57 18.00
C SER A 390 0.21 14.57 17.32
N PRO A 391 -0.61 13.50 17.45
CA PRO A 391 -2.01 13.49 17.01
C PRO A 391 -2.81 14.71 17.51
N ASP A 392 -2.57 15.19 18.73
CA ASP A 392 -3.28 16.33 19.33
C ASP A 392 -2.98 17.67 18.63
N SER A 393 -1.90 17.72 17.85
CA SER A 393 -1.52 18.91 17.08
C SER A 393 -2.19 18.96 15.70
N ILE A 394 -2.96 17.94 15.33
CA ILE A 394 -3.68 17.89 14.06
C ILE A 394 -4.88 18.83 14.14
N ASN A 395 -4.92 19.76 13.19
CA ASN A 395 -6.03 20.67 12.95
C ASN A 395 -6.65 20.32 11.59
N VAL A 396 -7.96 20.12 11.57
CA VAL A 396 -8.73 19.76 10.39
C VAL A 396 -9.33 21.01 9.79
N ILE A 397 -9.11 21.18 8.48
CA ILE A 397 -9.65 22.28 7.67
C ILE A 397 -10.52 21.67 6.58
N SER A 398 -11.78 22.08 6.50
CA SER A 398 -12.76 21.44 5.63
C SER A 398 -13.72 22.43 5.01
N ASP A 399 -14.17 22.16 3.78
CA ASP A 399 -15.32 22.84 3.16
C ASP A 399 -16.66 22.41 3.79
N VAL A 400 -16.64 21.38 4.63
CA VAL A 400 -17.73 20.99 5.56
C VAL A 400 -17.48 21.68 6.91
N PRO A 401 -18.24 22.74 7.28
CA PRO A 401 -17.99 23.53 8.48
C PRO A 401 -17.88 22.71 9.77
N GLU A 402 -18.72 21.68 9.91
CA GLU A 402 -18.79 20.86 11.13
C GLU A 402 -17.55 19.99 11.36
N TRP A 403 -16.69 19.84 10.36
CA TRP A 403 -15.44 19.07 10.45
C TRP A 403 -14.22 19.93 10.77
N ASN A 404 -14.36 21.26 10.76
CA ASN A 404 -13.26 22.15 11.14
C ASN A 404 -13.00 22.08 12.65
N GLY A 405 -11.72 22.14 13.04
CA GLY A 405 -11.31 22.16 14.45
C GLY A 405 -10.16 21.23 14.75
N LYS A 406 -9.93 20.94 16.03
CA LYS A 406 -8.89 19.99 16.42
C LYS A 406 -9.34 18.57 16.09
N PHE A 407 -8.39 17.70 15.77
CA PHE A 407 -8.68 16.29 15.53
C PHE A 407 -9.35 15.61 16.74
N SER A 408 -9.00 16.00 17.97
CA SER A 408 -9.67 15.54 19.20
C SER A 408 -11.18 15.74 19.16
N ASP A 409 -11.64 16.83 18.55
CA ASP A 409 -13.06 17.20 18.48
C ASP A 409 -13.82 16.33 17.47
N MET A 410 -13.10 15.54 16.66
CA MET A 410 -13.69 14.54 15.78
C MET A 410 -13.95 13.21 16.50
N GLU A 411 -13.31 12.91 17.64
CA GLU A 411 -13.43 11.60 18.34
C GLU A 411 -14.85 11.31 18.86
N GLU A 412 -15.70 12.32 19.01
CA GLU A 412 -17.08 12.18 19.46
C GLU A 412 -18.11 12.08 18.31
N LYS A 413 -17.66 12.22 17.05
CA LYS A 413 -18.54 12.30 15.86
C LYS A 413 -18.61 11.00 15.05
N THR A 414 -19.80 10.59 14.62
CA THR A 414 -19.95 9.45 13.69
C THR A 414 -19.73 9.91 12.24
N PHE A 415 -19.05 9.10 11.44
CA PHE A 415 -18.74 9.38 10.02
C PHE A 415 -19.26 8.27 9.09
N PHE A 416 -18.49 7.87 8.07
CA PHE A 416 -18.96 6.97 7.01
C PHE A 416 -19.17 5.52 7.46
N ASN A 417 -18.62 5.12 8.62
CA ASN A 417 -18.78 3.79 9.23
C ASN A 417 -18.52 2.63 8.26
N PHE A 418 -17.33 2.61 7.67
CA PHE A 418 -16.91 1.53 6.79
C PHE A 418 -16.96 0.20 7.56
N LYS A 419 -17.44 -0.85 6.91
CA LYS A 419 -17.29 -2.22 7.40
C LYS A 419 -15.82 -2.63 7.26
N PRO A 420 -15.11 -3.04 8.32
CA PRO A 420 -13.77 -3.56 8.15
C PRO A 420 -13.80 -4.92 7.44
N HIS A 421 -12.64 -5.41 7.03
CA HIS A 421 -12.50 -6.82 6.64
C HIS A 421 -12.91 -7.72 7.82
N PHE A 422 -13.52 -8.89 7.57
CA PHE A 422 -14.07 -9.75 8.64
C PHE A 422 -13.01 -10.14 9.70
N GLY A 423 -11.75 -10.33 9.30
CA GLY A 423 -10.61 -10.56 10.23
C GLY A 423 -10.21 -9.36 11.09
N TRP A 424 -10.87 -8.21 10.95
CA TRP A 424 -10.69 -6.97 11.70
C TRP A 424 -11.98 -6.49 12.39
N ALA A 425 -13.12 -7.14 12.11
CA ALA A 425 -14.41 -6.77 12.65
C ALA A 425 -14.45 -6.91 14.18
N GLY A 426 -15.05 -5.93 14.85
CA GLY A 426 -15.10 -5.83 16.30
C GLY A 426 -13.78 -5.39 16.96
N HIS A 427 -12.71 -5.20 16.18
CA HIS A 427 -11.41 -4.76 16.69
C HIS A 427 -11.23 -3.26 16.53
N ILE A 428 -11.28 -2.74 15.30
CA ILE A 428 -10.83 -1.38 14.97
C ILE A 428 -11.92 -0.32 14.99
N GLU A 429 -13.18 -0.69 15.00
CA GLU A 429 -14.30 0.24 14.99
C GLU A 429 -14.35 1.06 16.31
N TYR A 430 -14.76 2.33 16.21
CA TYR A 430 -15.08 3.14 17.40
C TYR A 430 -16.38 2.69 18.07
N GLU A 431 -17.40 2.40 17.26
CA GLU A 431 -18.67 1.83 17.71
C GLU A 431 -18.67 0.34 17.36
N LYS A 432 -18.75 -0.55 18.36
CA LYS A 432 -18.91 -1.99 18.10
C LYS A 432 -20.31 -2.24 17.53
N LYS A 433 -20.42 -2.56 16.23
CA LYS A 433 -21.70 -2.80 15.55
C LYS A 433 -21.93 -4.24 15.09
N TYR A 434 -21.06 -5.18 15.45
CA TYR A 434 -21.10 -6.56 14.98
C TYR A 434 -20.89 -7.56 16.09
#